data_AF-A0A9N9CDP8-F1
#
_entry.id   AF-A0A9N9CDP8-F1
#
_cell.length_a   1.000
_cell.length_b   1.000
_cell.length_c   1.000
_cell.angle_alpha   90.00
_cell.angle_beta   90.00
_cell.angle_gamma   90.00
#
_symmetry.space_group_name_H-M   'P 1'
#
loop_
_entity.id
_entity.type
_entity.pdbx_description
1 polymer ?
#
loop_
_entity_poly.entity_id
_entity_poly.type
_entity_poly.pdbx_seq_one_letter_code
_entity_poly.pdbx_strand_id
1 'polypeptide(L)'
;MSEYENVAGGALKLKGDSFKIKKKKKKSSKEKETITSLAKKIAKEEKRNQQPIRVVEKTEAEKKFEEIQRKRLEQKVIKSAQKSHKERVAELNRKLEEMTEHYDIPKVGPG
;
A
#
# COMPACT_ATOMS: atom_id res chain seq x y z
N MET A 1 17.68 15.47 16.16
CA MET A 1 16.35 15.22 16.76
C MET A 1 15.81 13.94 16.13
N SER A 2 15.33 12.98 16.92
CA SER A 2 14.97 11.63 16.46
C SER A 2 13.56 11.57 15.86
N GLU A 3 13.40 10.82 14.76
CA GLU A 3 12.16 10.69 13.97
C GLU A 3 10.92 10.16 14.75
N TYR A 4 11.09 9.69 15.99
CA TYR A 4 10.04 9.07 16.79
C TYR A 4 9.48 9.95 17.91
N GLU A 5 9.94 11.20 18.02
CA GLU A 5 9.55 12.11 19.11
C GLU A 5 8.06 12.54 19.04
N ASN A 6 7.45 12.46 17.84
CA ASN A 6 6.06 12.88 17.58
C ASN A 6 5.06 11.72 17.45
N VAL A 7 5.43 10.49 17.78
CA VAL A 7 4.51 9.35 17.67
C VAL A 7 3.56 9.37 18.87
N ALA A 8 2.26 9.52 18.60
CA ALA A 8 1.22 9.48 19.62
C ALA A 8 1.20 8.11 20.33
N GLY A 9 1.84 8.02 21.49
CA GLY A 9 1.82 6.84 22.35
C GLY A 9 0.47 6.69 23.05
N GLY A 10 -0.38 5.78 22.56
CA GLY A 10 -1.66 5.47 23.19
C GLY A 10 -2.46 4.42 22.44
N ALA A 11 -3.31 3.69 23.15
CA ALA A 11 -4.20 2.70 22.54
C ALA A 11 -5.17 3.38 21.55
N LEU A 12 -5.21 2.88 20.31
CA LEU A 12 -6.05 3.39 19.24
C LEU A 12 -7.54 3.31 19.64
N LYS A 13 -8.18 4.47 19.83
CA LYS A 13 -9.61 4.56 20.12
C LYS A 13 -10.38 4.78 18.82
N LEU A 14 -11.06 3.75 18.33
CA LEU A 14 -11.95 3.86 17.18
C LEU A 14 -13.29 4.45 17.62
N LYS A 15 -13.75 5.48 16.90
CA LYS A 15 -15.04 6.13 17.17
C LYS A 15 -16.17 5.18 16.78
N GLY A 16 -16.78 4.55 17.79
CA GLY A 16 -17.88 3.60 17.62
C GLY A 16 -17.73 2.32 18.42
N ASP A 17 -16.51 1.95 18.81
CA ASP A 17 -16.25 0.70 19.54
C ASP A 17 -15.55 0.96 20.87
N SER A 18 -16.36 1.02 21.93
CA SER A 18 -15.83 1.05 23.30
C SER A 18 -15.44 -0.37 23.71
N PHE A 19 -14.31 -0.88 23.21
CA PHE A 19 -13.71 -2.13 23.69
C PHE A 19 -13.23 -1.94 25.15
N LYS A 20 -14.19 -2.01 26.08
CA LYS A 20 -13.93 -2.17 27.51
C LYS A 20 -13.43 -3.60 27.70
N ILE A 21 -12.11 -3.78 27.67
CA ILE A 21 -11.47 -5.04 28.08
C ILE A 21 -11.63 -5.16 29.60
N LYS A 22 -12.82 -5.63 30.04
CA LYS A 22 -13.04 -6.09 31.40
C LYS A 22 -12.38 -7.46 31.53
N LYS A 23 -11.28 -7.54 32.29
CA LYS A 23 -10.78 -8.81 32.81
C LYS A 23 -11.88 -9.44 33.69
N LYS A 24 -12.68 -10.36 33.15
CA LYS A 24 -13.56 -11.21 33.96
C LYS A 24 -13.67 -12.62 33.38
N LYS A 25 -13.22 -13.55 34.22
CA LYS A 25 -13.52 -14.99 34.26
C LYS A 25 -15.00 -15.28 33.93
N LYS A 26 -15.20 -16.40 33.21
CA LYS A 26 -16.45 -17.06 32.75
C LYS A 26 -17.15 -16.42 31.53
N LYS A 27 -16.85 -16.91 30.31
CA LYS A 27 -17.44 -16.41 29.04
C LYS A 27 -17.72 -17.45 27.94
N SER A 28 -17.78 -18.75 28.23
CA SER A 28 -17.91 -19.78 27.18
C SER A 28 -19.27 -19.86 26.47
N SER A 29 -20.37 -19.32 27.02
CA SER A 29 -21.68 -19.33 26.33
C SER A 29 -21.86 -18.12 25.41
N LYS A 30 -21.44 -16.93 25.84
CA LYS A 30 -21.59 -15.68 25.08
C LYS A 30 -20.70 -15.64 23.84
N GLU A 31 -19.53 -16.28 23.90
CA GLU A 31 -18.64 -16.42 22.74
C GLU A 31 -19.25 -17.32 21.65
N LYS A 32 -19.93 -18.40 22.03
CA LYS A 32 -20.62 -19.29 21.07
C LYS A 32 -21.76 -18.59 20.34
N GLU A 33 -22.53 -17.74 21.02
CA GLU A 33 -23.59 -16.94 20.39
C GLU A 33 -23.02 -15.87 19.45
N THR A 34 -21.90 -15.24 19.81
CA THR A 34 -21.23 -14.29 18.91
C THR A 34 -20.60 -14.98 17.70
N ILE A 35 -20.01 -16.16 17.87
CA ILE A 35 -19.41 -16.93 16.76
C ILE A 35 -20.49 -17.43 15.82
N THR A 36 -21.61 -17.94 16.35
CA THR A 36 -22.73 -18.42 15.52
C THR A 36 -23.46 -17.28 14.79
N SER A 37 -23.57 -16.10 15.40
CA SER A 37 -24.13 -14.92 14.72
C SER A 37 -23.20 -14.34 13.66
N LEU A 38 -21.88 -14.37 13.89
CA LEU A 38 -20.87 -14.01 12.89
C LEU A 38 -20.87 -15.01 11.71
N ALA A 39 -20.90 -16.31 11.99
CA ALA A 39 -20.97 -17.34 10.96
C ALA A 39 -22.24 -17.20 10.09
N LYS A 40 -23.39 -16.90 10.71
CA LYS A 40 -24.64 -16.62 9.97
C LYS A 40 -24.57 -15.35 9.13
N LYS A 41 -23.82 -14.32 9.56
CA LYS A 41 -23.62 -13.09 8.79
C LYS A 41 -22.71 -13.35 7.58
N ILE A 42 -21.59 -14.06 7.78
CA ILE A 42 -20.65 -14.45 6.71
C ILE A 42 -21.37 -15.30 5.65
N ALA A 43 -22.11 -16.34 6.07
CA ALA A 43 -22.87 -17.18 5.13
C ALA A 43 -23.98 -16.41 4.38
N LYS A 44 -24.51 -15.32 4.97
CA LYS A 44 -25.51 -14.46 4.33
C LYS A 44 -24.88 -13.46 3.36
N GLU A 45 -23.66 -13.00 3.63
CA GLU A 45 -22.85 -12.20 2.69
C GLU A 45 -22.39 -13.03 1.49
N GLU A 46 -21.97 -14.28 1.70
CA GLU A 46 -21.62 -15.20 0.61
C GLU A 46 -22.80 -15.46 -0.34
N LYS A 47 -24.02 -15.62 0.21
CA LYS A 47 -25.24 -15.75 -0.60
C LYS A 47 -25.65 -14.45 -1.31
N ARG A 48 -25.28 -13.28 -0.76
CA ARG A 48 -25.51 -11.97 -1.42
C ARG A 48 -24.56 -11.74 -2.59
N ASN A 49 -23.39 -12.38 -2.57
CA ASN A 49 -22.38 -12.32 -3.64
C ASN A 49 -22.61 -13.33 -4.77
N GLN A 50 -23.69 -14.12 -4.73
CA GLN A 50 -24.12 -15.01 -5.83
C GLN A 50 -24.88 -14.28 -6.93
N GLN A 51 -24.62 -12.98 -7.14
CA GLN A 51 -24.96 -12.39 -8.43
C GLN A 51 -24.06 -13.06 -9.47
N PRO A 52 -24.59 -13.53 -10.61
CA PRO A 52 -23.73 -14.10 -11.64
C PRO A 52 -22.69 -13.05 -11.98
N ILE A 53 -21.42 -13.35 -11.67
CA ILE A 53 -20.30 -12.51 -12.03
C ILE A 53 -20.37 -12.42 -13.55
N ARG A 54 -20.87 -11.30 -14.07
CA ARG A 54 -20.77 -11.01 -15.50
C ARG A 54 -19.28 -10.93 -15.77
N VAL A 55 -18.70 -12.00 -16.28
CA VAL A 55 -17.35 -12.01 -16.81
C VAL A 55 -17.41 -11.10 -18.02
N VAL A 56 -17.10 -9.82 -17.81
CA VAL A 56 -16.94 -8.87 -18.91
C VAL A 56 -15.71 -9.36 -19.66
N GLU A 57 -15.94 -9.98 -20.82
CA GLU A 57 -14.85 -10.38 -21.68
C GLU A 57 -14.15 -9.12 -22.18
N LYS A 58 -12.83 -9.05 -21.92
CA LYS A 58 -12.02 -7.92 -22.35
C LYS A 58 -12.05 -7.82 -23.87
N THR A 59 -12.19 -6.60 -24.37
CA THR A 59 -12.08 -6.33 -25.80
C THR A 59 -10.67 -6.64 -26.31
N GLU A 60 -10.49 -6.85 -27.61
CA GLU A 60 -9.16 -7.11 -28.18
C GLU A 60 -8.15 -5.99 -27.90
N ALA A 61 -8.62 -4.74 -27.89
CA ALA A 61 -7.81 -3.57 -27.55
C ALA A 61 -7.36 -3.61 -26.08
N GLU A 62 -8.26 -3.99 -25.16
CA GLU A 62 -7.94 -4.13 -23.74
C GLU A 62 -6.93 -5.27 -23.49
N LYS A 63 -7.07 -6.40 -24.20
CA LYS A 63 -6.12 -7.52 -24.11
C LYS A 63 -4.71 -7.08 -24.52
N LYS A 64 -4.58 -6.42 -25.68
CA LYS A 64 -3.30 -5.88 -26.17
C LYS A 64 -2.69 -4.86 -25.20
N PHE A 65 -3.51 -3.99 -24.63
CA PHE A 65 -3.05 -3.01 -23.64
C PHE A 65 -2.53 -3.68 -22.36
N GLU A 66 -3.23 -4.71 -21.87
CA GLU A 66 -2.80 -5.46 -20.70
C GLU A 66 -1.47 -6.20 -20.95
N GLU A 67 -1.28 -6.80 -22.12
CA GLU A 67 -0.01 -7.42 -22.50
C GLU A 67 1.14 -6.40 -22.50
N ILE A 68 0.93 -5.22 -23.07
CA ILE A 68 1.93 -4.14 -23.06
C ILE A 68 2.22 -3.70 -21.62
N GLN A 69 1.21 -3.55 -20.78
CA GLN A 69 1.39 -3.22 -19.37
C GLN A 69 2.18 -4.29 -18.63
N ARG A 70 1.87 -5.58 -18.82
CA ARG A 70 2.60 -6.70 -18.23
C ARG A 70 4.07 -6.67 -18.63
N LYS A 71 4.36 -6.53 -19.93
CA LYS A 71 5.75 -6.41 -20.44
C LYS A 71 6.50 -5.23 -19.80
N ARG A 72 5.86 -4.07 -19.69
CA ARG A 72 6.48 -2.89 -19.05
C ARG A 72 6.70 -3.10 -17.56
N LEU A 73 5.78 -3.76 -16.88
CA LEU A 73 5.90 -4.07 -15.46
C LEU A 73 7.04 -5.05 -15.21
N GLU A 74 7.14 -6.11 -16.00
CA GLU A 74 8.27 -7.05 -15.95
C GLU A 74 9.61 -6.34 -16.15
N GLN A 75 9.71 -5.48 -17.15
CA GLN A 75 10.92 -4.67 -17.37
C GLN A 75 11.26 -3.76 -16.18
N LYS A 76 10.24 -3.13 -15.56
CA LYS A 76 10.43 -2.31 -14.35
C LYS A 76 10.90 -3.16 -13.17
N VAL A 77 10.32 -4.34 -12.98
CA VAL A 77 10.69 -5.29 -11.92
C VAL A 77 12.13 -5.77 -12.09
N ILE A 78 12.53 -6.15 -13.31
CA ILE A 78 13.91 -6.57 -13.59
C ILE A 78 14.88 -5.44 -13.26
N LYS A 79 14.60 -4.21 -13.73
CA LYS A 79 15.46 -3.04 -13.46
C LYS A 79 15.53 -2.66 -11.97
N SER A 80 14.40 -2.73 -11.26
CA SER A 80 14.36 -2.39 -9.83
C SER A 80 14.98 -3.48 -8.96
N ALA A 81 14.89 -4.75 -9.37
CA ALA A 81 15.50 -5.88 -8.70
C ALA A 81 17.03 -5.90 -8.83
N GLN A 82 17.58 -5.36 -9.92
CA GLN A 82 19.03 -5.29 -10.15
C GLN A 82 19.76 -4.44 -9.11
N LYS A 83 19.12 -3.40 -8.54
CA LYS A 83 19.77 -2.46 -7.62
C LYS A 83 19.16 -2.49 -6.24
N SER A 84 20.01 -2.68 -5.23
CA SER A 84 19.63 -2.53 -3.83
C SER A 84 19.19 -1.09 -3.53
N HIS A 85 18.38 -0.89 -2.48
CA HIS A 85 18.00 0.45 -2.06
C HIS A 85 19.22 1.31 -1.72
N LYS A 86 20.22 0.72 -1.06
CA LYS A 86 21.48 1.40 -0.71
C LYS A 86 22.23 1.89 -1.94
N GLU A 87 22.29 1.08 -2.98
CA GLU A 87 22.92 1.43 -4.26
C GLU A 87 22.14 2.54 -4.97
N ARG A 88 20.80 2.47 -4.97
CA ARG A 88 19.95 3.55 -5.50
C ARG A 88 20.16 4.88 -4.77
N VAL A 89 20.32 4.86 -3.46
CA VAL A 89 20.62 6.06 -2.67
C VAL A 89 22.03 6.58 -2.99
N ALA A 90 23.03 5.69 -3.07
CA ALA A 90 24.39 6.08 -3.43
C ALA A 90 24.47 6.69 -4.85
N GLU A 91 23.80 6.10 -5.83
CA GLU A 91 23.70 6.65 -7.19
C GLU A 91 23.00 8.01 -7.22
N LEU A 92 21.93 8.16 -6.45
CA LEU A 92 21.21 9.42 -6.33
C LEU A 92 22.13 10.50 -5.73
N ASN A 93 22.83 10.20 -4.64
CA ASN A 93 23.75 11.14 -4.01
C ASN A 93 24.89 11.52 -4.96
N ARG A 94 25.50 10.56 -5.64
CA ARG A 94 26.51 10.82 -6.66
C ARG A 94 25.98 11.72 -7.77
N LYS A 95 24.75 11.49 -8.24
CA LYS A 95 24.12 12.34 -9.26
C LYS A 95 23.89 13.76 -8.72
N LEU A 96 23.47 13.91 -7.48
CA LEU A 96 23.28 15.23 -6.87
C LEU A 96 24.60 15.98 -6.71
N GLU A 97 25.69 15.29 -6.38
CA GLU A 97 27.05 15.86 -6.32
C GLU A 97 27.57 16.28 -7.71
N GLU A 98 27.24 15.51 -8.75
CA GLU A 98 27.66 15.80 -10.13
C GLU A 98 26.81 16.91 -10.79
N MET A 99 25.57 17.11 -10.33
CA MET A 99 24.71 18.16 -10.87
C MET A 99 25.28 19.55 -10.61
N THR A 100 25.25 20.40 -11.63
CA THR A 100 25.73 21.78 -11.56
C THR A 100 24.85 22.59 -10.60
N GLU A 101 25.48 23.29 -9.67
CA GLU A 101 24.80 24.21 -8.76
C GLU A 101 24.11 25.36 -9.52
N HIS A 102 24.75 25.81 -10.61
CA HIS A 102 24.26 26.88 -11.47
C HIS A 102 23.81 26.33 -12.82
N TYR A 103 22.57 26.64 -13.19
CA TYR A 103 21.94 26.25 -14.45
C TYR A 103 21.94 27.39 -15.49
N ASP A 104 22.69 28.47 -15.23
CA ASP A 104 22.79 29.64 -16.10
C ASP A 104 24.25 29.98 -16.36
N ILE A 105 24.50 30.61 -17.51
CA ILE A 105 25.85 30.96 -17.94
C ILE A 105 26.28 32.20 -17.14
N PRO A 106 27.49 32.20 -16.55
CA PRO A 106 27.99 33.38 -15.88
C PRO A 106 28.02 34.55 -16.88
N LYS A 107 27.55 35.72 -16.43
CA LYS A 107 27.38 36.90 -17.27
C LYS A 107 28.74 37.35 -17.82
N VAL A 108 28.97 37.12 -19.11
CA VAL A 108 30.15 37.62 -19.85
C VAL A 108 29.88 39.05 -20.29
N GLY A 109 30.47 40.01 -19.56
CA GLY A 109 30.48 41.42 -19.94
C GLY A 109 31.83 41.80 -20.55
N PRO A 110 31.87 42.66 -21.58
CA PRO A 110 33.11 43.27 -22.06
C PRO A 110 33.60 44.27 -21.00
N GLY A 111 34.51 43.81 -20.15
CA GLY A 111 35.44 44.61 -19.38
C GLY A 111 36.84 44.27 -19.84
#